data_AF-A0A154L3M9-F1
#
_entry.id   AF-A0A154L3M9-F1
#
_cell.length_a   1.000
_cell.length_b   1.000
_cell.length_c   1.000
_cell.angle_alpha   90.00
_cell.angle_beta   90.00
_cell.angle_gamma   90.00
#
_symmetry.space_group_name_H-M   'P 1'
#
loop_
_entity.id
_entity.type
_entity.pdbx_description
1 polymer ?
#
loop_
_entity_poly.entity_id
_entity_poly.type
_entity_poly.pdbx_seq_one_letter_code
_entity_poly.pdbx_strand_id
1 'polypeptide(L)'
;MSSVLPVALISLVFLTGTPVRAQIFAQQSDYLDWGYAVSVWSELQTGAEFDDEWAKVMPAYEANKAIVSGPRGEVLQRLAKHPDGDLIKRGHDLDRVYQVWKHVYRAVTNKDKAFAWNEWKQAGSCWTMEQRNVFTHSCRDLPDWRTGNDVKRDNTFLAAN
;
A
#
# COMPACT_ATOMS: atom_id res chain seq x y z
N MET A 1 -1.49 -48.95 -53.22
CA MET A 1 -0.45 -48.57 -52.26
C MET A 1 -0.77 -47.13 -51.84
N SER A 2 -1.40 -46.98 -50.69
CA SER A 2 -2.01 -45.72 -50.25
C SER A 2 -1.02 -44.91 -49.41
N SER A 3 -0.74 -43.69 -49.85
CA SER A 3 0.05 -42.70 -49.11
C SER A 3 -0.79 -42.09 -48.00
N VAL A 4 -0.29 -42.12 -46.76
CA VAL A 4 -0.85 -41.37 -45.63
C VAL A 4 0.27 -40.50 -45.07
N LEU A 5 0.17 -39.18 -45.30
CA LEU A 5 0.97 -38.16 -44.63
C LEU A 5 0.40 -37.95 -43.22
N PRO A 6 1.21 -37.97 -42.15
CA PRO A 6 0.76 -37.54 -40.84
C PRO A 6 0.76 -36.01 -40.76
N VAL A 7 -0.39 -35.48 -40.37
CA VAL A 7 -0.64 -34.08 -40.02
C VAL A 7 0.28 -33.68 -38.87
N ALA A 8 1.17 -32.70 -39.12
CA ALA A 8 1.95 -32.06 -38.09
C ALA A 8 1.03 -31.22 -37.20
N LEU A 9 0.81 -31.69 -35.98
CA LEU A 9 0.09 -30.98 -34.93
C LEU A 9 0.96 -29.81 -34.44
N ILE A 10 0.70 -28.60 -34.93
CA ILE A 10 1.31 -27.39 -34.38
C ILE A 10 0.62 -27.11 -33.04
N SER A 11 1.22 -27.59 -31.96
CA SER A 11 0.86 -27.18 -30.60
C SER A 11 1.22 -25.72 -30.41
N LEU A 12 0.24 -24.84 -30.66
CA LEU A 12 0.32 -23.43 -30.31
C LEU A 12 0.27 -23.34 -28.77
N VAL A 13 1.45 -23.36 -28.14
CA VAL A 13 1.61 -23.02 -26.72
C VAL A 13 1.25 -21.55 -26.59
N PHE A 14 -0.01 -21.27 -26.30
CA PHE A 14 -0.43 -19.98 -25.77
C PHE A 14 0.28 -19.83 -24.43
N LEU A 15 1.42 -19.14 -24.45
CA LEU A 15 1.97 -18.45 -23.30
C LEU A 15 0.91 -17.46 -22.83
N THR A 16 -0.04 -17.93 -22.02
CA THR A 16 -0.89 -17.07 -21.20
C THR A 16 0.02 -16.50 -20.11
N GLY A 17 0.91 -15.58 -20.51
CA GLY A 17 1.37 -14.55 -19.60
C GLY A 17 0.10 -13.88 -19.12
N THR A 18 -0.33 -14.20 -17.90
CA THR A 18 -1.33 -13.38 -17.24
C THR A 18 -0.80 -11.96 -17.35
N PRO A 19 -1.58 -11.00 -17.87
CA PRO A 19 -1.17 -9.62 -17.77
C PRO A 19 -0.89 -9.40 -16.29
N VAL A 20 0.35 -9.05 -15.95
CA VAL A 20 0.69 -8.47 -14.66
C VAL A 20 -0.13 -7.20 -14.62
N ARG A 21 -1.38 -7.35 -14.19
CA ARG A 21 -2.32 -6.26 -14.01
C ARG A 21 -1.61 -5.40 -12.99
N ALA A 22 -1.15 -4.22 -13.40
CA ALA A 22 -0.62 -3.23 -12.49
C ALA A 22 -1.60 -3.17 -11.31
N GLN A 23 -1.12 -3.65 -10.17
CA GLN A 23 -1.93 -3.94 -9.01
C GLN A 23 -2.62 -2.63 -8.64
N ILE A 24 -3.95 -2.61 -8.70
CA ILE A 24 -4.73 -1.48 -8.20
C ILE A 24 -4.32 -1.35 -6.73
N PHE A 25 -3.67 -0.23 -6.40
CA PHE A 25 -3.19 0.10 -5.07
C PHE A 25 -4.36 -0.06 -4.08
N ALA A 26 -4.16 -0.87 -3.03
CA ALA A 26 -5.10 -1.29 -1.98
C ALA A 26 -6.58 -0.83 -2.10
N GLN A 27 -7.52 -1.76 -2.16
CA GLN A 27 -8.96 -1.46 -2.17
C GLN A 27 -9.51 -1.43 -0.73
N GLN A 28 -10.67 -0.82 -0.49
CA GLN A 28 -11.32 -0.86 0.84
C GLN A 28 -11.48 -2.29 1.39
N SER A 29 -11.75 -3.27 0.53
CA SER A 29 -11.92 -4.69 0.89
C SER A 29 -10.64 -5.36 1.42
N ASP A 30 -9.48 -4.76 1.18
CA ASP A 30 -8.18 -5.23 1.66
C ASP A 30 -7.98 -5.03 3.17
N TYR A 31 -8.78 -4.17 3.80
CA TYR A 31 -8.64 -3.79 5.21
C TYR A 31 -9.64 -4.53 6.06
N LEU A 32 -9.22 -5.01 7.23
CA LEU A 32 -10.10 -5.68 8.18
C LEU A 32 -11.00 -4.68 8.90
N ASP A 33 -10.48 -3.49 9.17
CA ASP A 33 -11.16 -2.32 9.71
C ASP A 33 -10.82 -1.08 8.85
N TRP A 34 -11.72 -0.77 7.90
CA TRP A 34 -11.54 0.39 7.03
C TRP A 34 -11.58 1.72 7.78
N GLY A 35 -12.41 1.83 8.83
CA GLY A 35 -12.52 3.06 9.60
C GLY A 35 -11.20 3.40 10.30
N TYR A 36 -10.56 2.38 10.87
CA TYR A 36 -9.22 2.52 11.43
C TYR A 36 -8.16 2.87 10.37
N ALA A 37 -8.20 2.24 9.18
CA ALA A 37 -7.25 2.57 8.13
C ALA A 37 -7.34 4.04 7.67
N VAL A 38 -8.57 4.57 7.55
CA VAL A 38 -8.82 5.99 7.24
C VAL A 38 -8.36 6.90 8.37
N SER A 39 -8.58 6.52 9.64
CA SER A 39 -8.15 7.33 10.78
C SER A 39 -6.63 7.39 10.89
N VAL A 40 -5.91 6.28 10.67
CA VAL A 40 -4.44 6.27 10.60
C VAL A 40 -3.94 7.30 9.60
N TRP A 41 -4.46 7.28 8.38
CA TRP A 41 -4.05 8.23 7.34
C TRP A 41 -4.39 9.68 7.70
N SER A 42 -5.56 9.92 8.29
CA SER A 42 -6.09 11.28 8.47
C SER A 42 -5.67 11.93 9.79
N GLU A 43 -5.31 11.14 10.80
CA GLU A 43 -5.07 11.62 12.17
C GLU A 43 -3.59 11.51 12.57
N LEU A 44 -2.86 10.47 12.14
CA LEU A 44 -1.44 10.32 12.45
C LEU A 44 -0.62 11.08 11.39
N GLN A 45 -0.46 12.39 11.56
CA GLN A 45 0.16 13.25 10.53
C GLN A 45 1.68 13.29 10.60
N THR A 46 2.27 12.88 11.72
CA THR A 46 3.72 12.89 11.96
C THR A 46 4.30 11.49 12.09
N GLY A 47 5.60 11.36 11.81
CA GLY A 47 6.33 10.10 12.01
C GLY A 47 6.28 9.60 13.45
N ALA A 48 6.30 10.50 14.45
CA ALA A 48 6.22 10.11 15.86
C ALA A 48 4.85 9.50 16.21
N GLU A 49 3.75 10.11 15.76
CA GLU A 49 2.40 9.57 15.98
C GLU A 49 2.23 8.20 15.30
N PHE A 50 2.80 8.04 14.10
CA PHE A 50 2.79 6.76 13.39
C PHE A 50 3.63 5.70 14.12
N ASP A 51 4.83 6.05 14.58
CA ASP A 51 5.74 5.16 15.31
C ASP A 51 5.15 4.69 16.65
N ASP A 52 4.43 5.58 17.35
CA ASP A 52 3.75 5.25 18.61
C ASP A 52 2.63 4.21 18.39
N GLU A 53 1.80 4.41 17.35
CA GLU A 53 0.78 3.43 16.99
C GLU A 53 1.41 2.12 16.48
N TRP A 54 2.48 2.20 15.70
CA TRP A 54 3.25 1.04 15.24
C TRP A 54 3.78 0.21 16.41
N ALA A 55 4.42 0.85 17.39
CA ALA A 55 4.94 0.18 18.58
C ALA A 55 3.85 -0.53 19.39
N LYS A 56 2.63 0.00 19.39
CA LYS A 56 1.48 -0.57 20.09
C LYS A 56 0.92 -1.82 19.40
N VAL A 57 0.74 -1.80 18.09
CA VAL A 57 -0.05 -2.85 17.38
C VAL A 57 0.82 -3.90 16.68
N MET A 58 2.02 -3.51 16.25
CA MET A 58 2.85 -4.39 15.43
C MET A 58 3.41 -5.60 16.16
N PRO A 59 3.79 -5.56 17.45
CA PRO A 59 4.26 -6.76 18.15
C PRO A 59 3.23 -7.90 18.11
N ALA A 60 1.95 -7.59 18.34
CA ALA A 60 0.87 -8.58 18.28
C ALA A 60 0.65 -9.09 16.86
N TYR A 61 0.63 -8.19 15.87
CA TYR A 61 0.45 -8.57 14.47
C TYR A 61 1.61 -9.44 13.96
N GLU A 62 2.87 -9.04 14.16
CA GLU A 62 4.06 -9.78 13.73
C GLU A 62 4.10 -11.20 14.31
N ALA A 63 3.78 -11.35 15.59
CA ALA A 63 3.73 -12.66 16.24
C ALA A 63 2.61 -13.57 15.69
N ASN A 64 1.58 -13.00 15.06
CA ASN A 64 0.35 -13.71 14.70
C ASN A 64 -0.09 -13.50 13.23
N LYS A 65 0.81 -13.10 12.32
CA LYS A 65 0.47 -12.77 10.92
C LYS A 65 -0.29 -13.86 10.18
N ALA A 66 -0.07 -15.13 10.54
CA ALA A 66 -0.78 -16.25 9.94
C ALA A 66 -2.31 -16.17 10.15
N ILE A 67 -2.78 -15.54 11.23
CA ILE A 67 -4.21 -15.44 11.56
C ILE A 67 -5.00 -14.67 10.50
N VAL A 68 -4.37 -13.66 9.88
CA VAL A 68 -5.00 -12.77 8.88
C VAL A 68 -4.95 -13.31 7.45
N SER A 69 -4.50 -14.56 7.28
CA SER A 69 -4.50 -15.23 5.97
C SER A 69 -5.84 -15.93 5.71
N GLY A 70 -6.27 -15.96 4.45
CA GLY A 70 -7.47 -16.68 4.01
C GLY A 70 -8.73 -15.80 3.89
N PRO A 71 -9.92 -16.41 3.76
CA PRO A 71 -11.16 -15.68 3.55
C PRO A 71 -11.49 -14.74 4.72
N ARG A 72 -11.92 -13.51 4.41
CA ARG A 72 -12.22 -12.44 5.39
C ARG A 72 -13.09 -12.92 6.55
N GLY A 73 -14.19 -13.64 6.25
CA GLY A 73 -15.11 -14.12 7.28
C GLY A 73 -14.44 -15.03 8.31
N GLU A 74 -13.56 -15.92 7.86
CA GLU A 74 -12.82 -16.81 8.76
C GLU A 74 -11.74 -16.06 9.54
N VAL A 75 -11.05 -15.11 8.90
CA VAL A 75 -10.08 -14.23 9.57
C VAL A 75 -10.75 -13.50 10.72
N LEU A 76 -11.91 -12.88 10.48
CA LEU A 76 -12.65 -12.16 11.53
C LEU A 76 -13.10 -13.09 12.67
N GLN A 77 -13.50 -14.33 12.36
CA GLN A 77 -13.83 -15.32 13.39
C GLN A 77 -12.62 -15.75 14.22
N ARG A 78 -11.45 -15.93 13.60
CA ARG A 78 -10.21 -16.25 14.31
C ARG A 78 -9.79 -15.11 15.22
N LEU A 79 -9.83 -13.87 14.72
CA LEU A 79 -9.49 -12.67 15.47
C LEU A 79 -10.44 -12.48 16.67
N ALA A 80 -11.75 -12.68 16.49
CA ALA A 80 -12.73 -12.53 17.58
C ALA A 80 -12.51 -13.51 18.74
N LYS A 81 -11.78 -14.61 18.53
CA LYS A 81 -11.45 -15.61 19.55
C LYS A 81 -10.04 -15.46 20.11
N HIS A 82 -9.23 -14.57 19.54
CA HIS A 82 -7.84 -14.37 19.93
C HIS A 82 -7.76 -13.26 20.98
N PRO A 83 -6.99 -13.43 22.08
CA PRO A 83 -6.87 -12.40 23.12
C PRO A 83 -6.38 -11.05 22.56
N ASP A 84 -5.46 -11.08 21.60
CA ASP A 84 -4.94 -9.88 20.92
C ASP A 84 -5.63 -9.56 19.58
N GLY A 85 -6.84 -10.09 19.35
CA GLY A 85 -7.52 -10.00 18.06
C GLY A 85 -7.63 -8.58 17.49
N ASP A 86 -7.95 -7.60 18.33
CA ASP A 86 -8.04 -6.20 17.90
C ASP A 86 -6.67 -5.58 17.59
N LEU A 87 -5.61 -5.94 18.33
CA LEU A 87 -4.25 -5.46 18.04
C LEU A 87 -3.72 -6.05 16.73
N ILE A 88 -3.97 -7.34 16.49
CA ILE A 88 -3.57 -8.02 15.25
C ILE A 88 -4.28 -7.41 14.05
N LYS A 89 -5.59 -7.18 14.17
CA LYS A 89 -6.42 -6.53 13.15
C LYS A 89 -5.88 -5.14 12.80
N ARG A 90 -5.62 -4.31 13.83
CA ARG A 90 -5.04 -2.96 13.65
C ARG A 90 -3.64 -3.02 13.04
N GLY A 91 -2.77 -3.91 13.51
CA GLY A 91 -1.42 -4.01 12.94
C GLY A 91 -1.39 -4.44 11.48
N HIS A 92 -2.28 -5.35 11.08
CA HIS A 92 -2.46 -5.69 9.66
C HIS A 92 -2.86 -4.46 8.83
N ASP A 93 -3.85 -3.70 9.29
CA ASP A 93 -4.34 -2.54 8.55
C ASP A 93 -3.32 -1.39 8.55
N LEU A 94 -2.61 -1.16 9.66
CA LEU A 94 -1.53 -0.17 9.78
C LEU A 94 -0.38 -0.47 8.81
N ASP A 95 0.08 -1.73 8.72
CA ASP A 95 1.10 -2.14 7.76
C ASP A 95 0.63 -1.84 6.32
N ARG A 96 -0.62 -2.18 5.97
CA ARG A 96 -1.17 -1.89 4.64
C ARG A 96 -1.22 -0.39 4.35
N VAL A 97 -1.68 0.43 5.31
CA VAL A 97 -1.68 1.89 5.17
C VAL A 97 -0.26 2.40 4.89
N TYR A 98 0.75 1.88 5.60
CA TYR A 98 2.15 2.25 5.37
C TYR A 98 2.66 1.82 3.98
N GLN A 99 2.25 0.66 3.46
CA GLN A 99 2.59 0.26 2.09
C GLN A 99 2.01 1.24 1.07
N VAL A 100 0.74 1.63 1.22
CA VAL A 100 0.11 2.65 0.35
C VAL A 100 0.87 3.97 0.45
N TRP A 101 1.17 4.42 1.66
CA TRP A 101 1.95 5.65 1.88
C TRP A 101 3.29 5.62 1.14
N LYS A 102 4.08 4.54 1.27
CA LYS A 102 5.37 4.40 0.55
C LYS A 102 5.19 4.48 -0.96
N HIS A 103 4.12 3.91 -1.50
CA HIS A 103 3.82 3.95 -2.93
C HIS A 103 3.43 5.34 -3.41
N VAL A 104 2.60 6.06 -2.64
CA VAL A 104 2.21 7.45 -2.92
C VAL A 104 3.42 8.36 -2.82
N TYR A 105 4.16 8.29 -1.70
CA TYR A 105 5.38 9.02 -1.44
C TYR A 105 6.39 8.93 -2.59
N ARG A 106 6.73 7.70 -3.02
CA ARG A 106 7.65 7.48 -4.15
C ARG A 106 7.12 8.03 -5.47
N ALA A 107 5.82 7.96 -5.71
CA ALA A 107 5.23 8.43 -6.96
C ALA A 107 5.22 9.96 -7.04
N VAL A 108 4.89 10.63 -5.94
CA VAL A 108 4.82 12.09 -5.88
C VAL A 108 6.20 12.72 -5.80
N THR A 109 7.08 12.24 -4.91
CA THR A 109 8.45 12.78 -4.78
C THR A 109 9.31 12.54 -6.01
N ASN A 110 8.99 11.57 -6.87
CA ASN A 110 9.69 11.45 -8.16
C ASN A 110 9.28 12.53 -9.17
N LYS A 111 8.07 13.08 -9.07
CA LYS A 111 7.53 14.10 -9.99
C LYS A 111 7.83 15.52 -9.52
N ASP A 112 7.70 15.78 -8.23
CA ASP A 112 7.79 17.13 -7.64
C ASP A 112 8.98 17.29 -6.69
N LYS A 113 10.17 16.90 -7.15
CA LYS A 113 11.44 17.01 -6.39
C LYS A 113 11.83 18.43 -5.97
N ALA A 114 11.25 19.44 -6.63
CA ALA A 114 11.57 20.86 -6.43
C ALA A 114 10.62 21.58 -5.46
N PHE A 115 9.63 20.89 -4.89
CA PHE A 115 8.65 21.51 -3.98
C PHE A 115 8.77 20.94 -2.56
N ALA A 116 8.59 21.82 -1.57
CA ALA A 116 8.49 21.43 -0.18
C ALA A 116 7.36 20.40 0.05
N TRP A 117 7.43 19.71 1.18
CA TRP A 117 6.46 18.66 1.55
C TRP A 117 5.02 19.16 1.45
N ASN A 118 4.15 18.42 0.75
CA ASN A 118 2.76 18.80 0.46
C ASN A 118 2.56 20.18 -0.20
N GLU A 119 3.61 20.86 -0.69
CA GLU A 119 3.48 22.13 -1.43
C GLU A 119 3.49 21.95 -2.95
N TRP A 120 3.16 20.74 -3.42
CA TRP A 120 3.19 20.37 -4.83
C TRP A 120 2.28 21.28 -5.67
N LYS A 121 2.86 21.92 -6.69
CA LYS A 121 2.15 22.84 -7.58
C LYS A 121 1.82 22.22 -8.94
N GLN A 122 2.40 21.07 -9.27
CA GLN A 122 2.12 20.41 -10.54
C GLN A 122 0.83 19.59 -10.47
N ALA A 123 0.00 19.74 -11.51
CA ALA A 123 -1.23 18.95 -11.67
C ALA A 123 -0.96 17.43 -11.62
N GLY A 124 0.22 17.00 -12.08
CA GLY A 124 0.60 15.58 -12.10
C GLY A 124 0.74 14.93 -10.71
N SER A 125 1.06 15.69 -9.66
CA SER A 125 1.17 15.17 -8.30
C SER A 125 -0.17 15.15 -7.59
N CYS A 126 -1.01 16.18 -7.76
CA CYS A 126 -2.40 16.11 -7.30
C CYS A 126 -3.14 14.94 -7.94
N TRP A 127 -3.01 14.78 -9.26
CA TRP A 127 -3.58 13.61 -9.94
C TRP A 127 -3.04 12.29 -9.37
N THR A 128 -1.74 12.23 -9.03
CA THR A 128 -1.16 11.02 -8.41
C THR A 128 -1.73 10.76 -7.02
N MET A 129 -1.90 11.80 -6.20
CA MET A 129 -2.53 11.71 -4.88
C MET A 129 -3.97 11.24 -5.01
N GLU A 130 -4.80 11.91 -5.81
CA GLU A 130 -6.22 11.59 -6.01
C GLU A 130 -6.43 10.14 -6.49
N GLN A 131 -5.51 9.61 -7.30
CA GLN A 131 -5.59 8.24 -7.82
C GLN A 131 -5.06 7.17 -6.86
N ARG A 132 -4.11 7.50 -5.98
CA ARG A 132 -3.37 6.50 -5.18
C ARG A 132 -3.60 6.60 -3.68
N ASN A 133 -4.03 7.76 -3.19
CA ASN A 133 -4.54 7.93 -1.84
C ASN A 133 -5.99 7.44 -1.81
N VAL A 134 -6.16 6.16 -1.52
CA VAL A 134 -7.47 5.49 -1.47
C VAL A 134 -8.31 5.89 -0.25
N PHE A 135 -7.72 6.60 0.71
CA PHE A 135 -8.37 6.91 1.98
C PHE A 135 -9.21 8.18 1.90
N THR A 136 -8.67 9.22 1.25
CA THR A 136 -9.33 10.54 1.17
C THR A 136 -9.47 11.06 -0.26
N HIS A 137 -8.73 10.49 -1.22
CA HIS A 137 -8.59 11.01 -2.59
C HIS A 137 -8.22 12.50 -2.67
N SER A 138 -7.65 13.08 -1.60
CA SER A 138 -7.34 14.50 -1.55
C SER A 138 -5.96 14.78 -2.13
N CYS A 139 -5.76 16.02 -2.62
CA CYS A 139 -4.42 16.50 -2.93
C CYS A 139 -3.77 17.09 -1.67
N ARG A 140 -2.44 16.98 -1.55
CA ARG A 140 -1.60 17.59 -0.48
C ARG A 140 -1.90 17.13 0.94
N ASP A 141 -2.38 15.90 1.11
CA ASP A 141 -2.70 15.32 2.41
C ASP A 141 -1.87 14.06 2.69
N LEU A 142 -0.62 13.99 2.19
CA LEU A 142 0.28 12.89 2.50
C LEU A 142 0.87 13.10 3.92
N PRO A 143 0.61 12.21 4.89
CA PRO A 143 1.18 12.32 6.22
C PRO A 143 2.71 12.27 6.19
N ASP A 144 3.40 13.02 7.03
CA ASP A 144 4.87 13.04 7.04
C ASP A 144 5.45 11.90 7.88
N TRP A 145 5.47 10.69 7.32
CA TRP A 145 6.08 9.49 7.92
C TRP A 145 7.47 9.20 7.37
N ARG A 146 8.13 10.21 6.80
CA ARG A 146 9.47 10.08 6.24
C ARG A 146 10.48 9.77 7.33
N THR A 147 11.41 8.86 7.03
CA THR A 147 12.58 8.66 7.88
C THR A 147 13.54 9.85 7.78
N GLY A 148 14.47 9.98 8.72
CA GLY A 148 15.53 11.00 8.61
C GLY A 148 16.34 10.89 7.31
N ASN A 149 16.50 9.69 6.76
CA ASN A 149 17.15 9.47 5.47
C ASN A 149 16.30 9.98 4.29
N ASP A 150 14.99 9.78 4.36
CA ASP A 150 14.04 10.29 3.36
C ASP A 150 14.04 11.83 3.36
N VAL A 151 13.94 12.45 4.53
CA VAL A 151 14.03 13.91 4.68
C VAL A 151 15.35 14.45 4.14
N LYS A 152 16.49 13.83 4.48
CA LYS A 152 17.80 14.23 3.99
C LYS A 152 17.89 14.14 2.46
N ARG A 153 17.39 13.05 1.87
CA ARG A 153 17.35 12.87 0.41
C ARG A 153 16.50 13.95 -0.26
N ASP A 154 15.29 14.18 0.25
CA ASP A 154 14.34 15.12 -0.34
C ASP A 154 14.88 16.56 -0.25
N ASN A 155 15.47 16.95 0.89
CA ASN A 155 16.12 18.25 1.06
C ASN A 155 17.32 18.44 0.13
N THR A 156 18.06 17.37 -0.18
CA THR A 156 19.16 17.44 -1.15
C THR A 156 18.64 17.75 -2.55
N PHE A 157 17.51 17.15 -2.95
CA PHE A 157 16.88 17.48 -4.23
C PHE A 157 16.33 18.90 -4.25
N LEU A 158 15.74 19.38 -3.14
CA LEU A 158 15.24 20.75 -3.05
C LEU A 158 16.35 21.79 -3.17
N ALA A 159 17.48 21.59 -2.48
CA ALA A 159 18.60 22.53 -2.52
C ALA A 159 19.36 22.53 -3.86
N ALA A 160 19.15 21.52 -4.70
CA ALA A 160 19.77 21.40 -6.03
C ALA A 160 18.92 22.00 -7.17
N ASN A 161 17.69 22.44 -6.89
CA ASN A 161 16.81 23.14 -7.82
C ASN A 161 16.77 24.64 -7.50
#